data_AF-A0AAD7ZII4-F1
#
_entry.id   AF-A0AAD7ZII4-F1
#
_cell.length_a   1.000
_cell.length_b   1.000
_cell.length_c   1.000
_cell.angle_alpha   90.00
_cell.angle_beta   90.00
_cell.angle_gamma   90.00
#
_symmetry.space_group_name_H-M   'P 1'
#
loop_
_entity.id
_entity.type
_entity.pdbx_description
1 polymer ?
#
loop_
_entity_poly.entity_id
_entity_poly.type
_entity_poly.pdbx_seq_one_letter_code
_entity_poly.pdbx_strand_id
1 'polypeptide(L)' 'MAEAVEETEVEIIEDRLYFVTLRTTVKPKSTANTHYFSVDDELVYENFYADFGPLNLAMLYRYCQKLNKKLK' A
#
# COMPACT_ATOMS: atom_id res chain seq x y z
N MET A 1 17.62 -10.08 17.31
CA MET A 1 16.31 -9.85 17.93
C MET A 1 15.70 -8.67 17.21
N ALA A 2 14.84 -8.93 16.22
CA ALA A 2 14.15 -7.87 15.50
C ALA A 2 12.93 -7.49 16.33
N GLU A 3 12.85 -6.21 16.66
CA GLU A 3 11.79 -5.59 17.42
C GLU A 3 10.46 -5.81 16.69
N ALA A 4 9.47 -6.37 17.39
CA ALA A 4 8.14 -6.60 16.83
C ALA A 4 7.48 -5.24 16.59
N VAL A 5 7.57 -4.75 15.35
CA VAL A 5 6.74 -3.65 14.88
C VAL A 5 5.30 -4.16 14.87
N GLU A 6 4.41 -3.42 15.50
CA GLU A 6 2.98 -3.73 15.55
C GLU A 6 2.38 -3.51 14.15
N GLU A 7 2.53 -4.51 13.28
CA GLU A 7 2.05 -4.52 11.90
C GLU A 7 0.59 -5.01 11.90
N THR A 8 -0.32 -4.18 11.39
CA THR A 8 -1.70 -4.62 11.15
C THR A 8 -1.81 -5.10 9.71
N GLU A 9 -2.12 -6.37 9.51
CA GLU A 9 -2.42 -6.94 8.21
C GLU A 9 -3.91 -7.28 8.09
N VAL A 10 -4.47 -7.02 6.91
CA VAL A 10 -5.85 -7.37 6.55
C VAL A 10 -5.80 -8.13 5.23
N GLU A 11 -6.28 -9.36 5.26
CA GLU A 11 -6.47 -10.18 4.07
C GLU A 11 -7.70 -9.70 3.29
N ILE A 12 -7.49 -9.36 2.01
CA ILE A 12 -8.55 -8.92 1.09
C ILE A 12 -8.94 -10.05 0.13
N ILE A 13 -7.94 -10.79 -0.35
CA ILE A 13 -8.11 -12.00 -1.16
C ILE A 13 -7.22 -13.08 -0.55
N GLU A 14 -7.84 -14.20 -0.17
CA GLU A 14 -7.16 -15.35 0.44
C GLU A 14 -5.89 -15.73 -0.34
N ASP A 15 -4.78 -15.84 0.39
CA ASP A 15 -3.45 -16.22 -0.10
C ASP A 15 -2.87 -15.34 -1.23
N ARG A 16 -3.45 -14.16 -1.50
CA ARG A 16 -3.10 -13.38 -2.71
C ARG A 16 -2.97 -11.89 -2.50
N LEU A 17 -3.81 -11.27 -1.68
CA LEU A 17 -3.81 -9.82 -1.51
C LEU A 17 -4.03 -9.43 -0.05
N TYR A 18 -3.03 -8.77 0.51
CA TYR A 18 -3.01 -8.27 1.87
C TYR A 18 -2.81 -6.75 1.85
N PHE A 19 -3.51 -6.05 2.72
CA PHE A 19 -3.24 -4.67 3.07
C PHE A 19 -2.50 -4.64 4.40
N VAL A 20 -1.36 -3.96 4.44
CA VAL A 20 -0.50 -3.89 5.62
C VAL A 20 -0.22 -2.43 5.98
N THR A 21 -0.23 -2.11 7.27
CA THR A 21 0.29 -0.83 7.78
C THR A 21 1.59 -1.07 8.53
N LEU A 22 2.63 -0.33 8.14
CA LEU A 22 3.96 -0.45 8.70
C LEU A 22 4.33 0.88 9.37
N ARG A 23 4.68 0.86 10.66
CA ARG A 23 5.12 2.06 11.40
C ARG A 23 6.61 2.37 11.18
N THR A 24 7.11 2.14 9.96
CA THR A 24 8.51 2.37 9.59
C THR A 24 8.58 3.02 8.22
N THR A 25 9.55 3.91 8.03
CA THR A 25 9.86 4.53 6.73
C THR A 25 10.68 3.61 5.83
N VAL A 26 11.18 2.50 6.37
CA VAL A 26 11.94 1.50 5.61
C VAL A 26 10.98 0.67 4.77
N LYS A 27 11.10 0.76 3.44
CA LYS A 27 10.32 -0.07 2.52
C LYS A 27 10.62 -1.55 2.80
N PRO A 28 9.59 -2.40 3.06
CA PRO A 28 9.80 -3.82 3.30
C PRO A 28 10.43 -4.47 2.07
N LYS A 29 11.35 -5.41 2.31
CA LYS A 29 11.97 -6.18 1.24
C LYS A 29 11.04 -7.30 0.82
N SER A 30 10.75 -7.38 -0.48
CA SER A 30 10.06 -8.53 -1.06
C SER A 30 10.85 -9.81 -0.83
N THR A 31 10.12 -10.90 -0.62
CA THR A 31 10.67 -12.27 -0.55
C THR A 31 10.36 -13.00 -1.86
N ALA A 32 10.73 -14.28 -1.95
CA ALA A 32 10.37 -15.11 -3.11
C ALA A 32 8.84 -15.29 -3.26
N ASN A 33 8.10 -15.23 -2.15
CA ASN A 33 6.66 -15.52 -2.12
C ASN A 33 5.79 -14.29 -1.81
N THR A 34 6.40 -13.18 -1.42
CA THR A 34 5.67 -11.97 -1.00
C THR A 34 6.25 -10.76 -1.70
N HIS A 35 5.43 -10.10 -2.51
CA HIS A 35 5.79 -8.85 -3.17
C HIS A 35 5.16 -7.66 -2.45
N TYR A 36 5.98 -6.78 -1.88
CA TYR A 36 5.49 -5.54 -1.28
C TYR A 36 5.47 -4.41 -2.31
N PHE A 37 4.44 -3.58 -2.26
CA PHE A 37 4.43 -2.30 -2.95
C PHE A 37 3.60 -1.27 -2.19
N SER A 38 3.95 0.00 -2.35
CA SER A 38 3.16 1.14 -1.86
C SER A 38 2.90 2.11 -3.02
N VAL A 39 1.99 3.04 -2.81
CA VAL A 39 1.70 4.18 -3.69
C VAL A 39 1.85 5.52 -2.96
N ASP A 40 2.38 5.55 -1.74
CA ASP A 40 2.47 6.76 -0.90
C ASP A 40 3.25 7.89 -1.59
N ASP A 41 4.33 7.55 -2.30
CA ASP A 41 5.17 8.52 -3.04
C ASP A 41 4.64 8.81 -4.47
N GLU A 42 3.63 8.07 -4.95
CA GLU A 42 3.17 8.12 -6.35
C GLU A 42 1.78 8.74 -6.50
N LEU A 43 0.88 8.47 -5.56
CA LEU A 43 -0.51 8.94 -5.55
C LEU A 43 -0.71 9.86 -4.35
N VAL A 44 -0.04 11.02 -4.38
CA VAL A 44 -0.07 12.03 -3.32
C VAL A 44 -1.33 12.89 -3.45
N TYR A 45 -2.09 13.01 -2.37
CA TYR A 45 -3.22 13.92 -2.30
C TYR A 45 -2.73 15.37 -2.18
N GLU A 46 -3.25 16.26 -3.02
CA GLU A 46 -2.97 17.70 -2.97
C GLU A 46 -4.00 18.38 -2.06
N ASN A 47 -3.58 18.82 -0.87
CA ASN A 47 -4.44 19.42 0.14
C ASN A 47 -4.72 20.90 -0.12
N PHE A 48 -5.93 21.36 0.21
CA PHE A 48 -6.27 22.80 0.22
C PHE A 48 -5.89 23.46 1.55
N TYR A 49 -6.08 22.75 2.66
CA TYR A 49 -5.70 23.17 4.01
C TYR A 49 -5.24 21.97 4.84
N ALA A 50 -6.00 21.56 5.86
CA ALA A 50 -5.68 20.42 6.72
C ALA A 50 -6.39 19.11 6.29
N ASP A 51 -6.99 19.10 5.09
CA ASP A 51 -7.57 17.91 4.48
C ASP A 51 -6.47 16.97 3.97
N PHE A 52 -6.72 15.66 4.07
CA PHE A 52 -5.75 14.62 3.70
C PHE A 52 -6.33 13.62 2.69
N GLY A 53 -7.56 13.84 2.21
CA GLY A 53 -8.22 12.94 1.29
C GLY A 53 -9.75 13.07 1.27
N PRO A 54 -10.43 12.14 0.58
CA PRO A 54 -9.86 10.97 -0.11
C PRO A 54 -9.15 11.32 -1.43
N LEU A 55 -8.35 10.37 -1.96
CA LEU A 55 -7.80 10.48 -3.31
C LEU A 55 -8.94 10.60 -4.34
N ASN A 56 -8.67 11.35 -5.41
CA ASN A 56 -9.65 11.54 -6.49
C ASN A 56 -9.78 10.29 -7.39
N LEU A 57 -10.80 10.28 -8.25
CA LEU A 57 -11.13 9.14 -9.11
C LEU A 57 -10.01 8.77 -10.10
N ALA A 58 -9.24 9.76 -10.59
CA ALA A 58 -8.13 9.49 -11.49
C ALA A 58 -7.00 8.72 -10.78
N MET A 59 -6.74 9.04 -9.52
CA MET A 59 -5.76 8.32 -8.69
C MET A 59 -6.25 6.91 -8.33
N LEU A 60 -7.54 6.75 -7.98
CA LEU A 60 -8.14 5.43 -7.77
C LEU A 60 -8.00 4.54 -9.02
N TYR A 61 -8.30 5.08 -10.20
CA TYR A 61 -8.14 4.35 -11.45
C TYR A 61 -6.69 3.89 -11.68
N ARG A 62 -5.71 4.76 -11.43
CA ARG A 62 -4.28 4.42 -11.51
C ARG A 62 -3.89 3.31 -10.53
N TYR A 63 -4.40 3.37 -9.29
CA TYR A 63 -4.20 2.31 -8.31
C TYR A 63 -4.74 0.97 -8.82
N CYS A 64 -5.99 0.94 -9.29
CA CYS A 64 -6.60 -0.27 -9.86
C CYS A 64 -5.80 -0.83 -11.04
N GLN A 65 -5.32 0.02 -11.96
CA GLN A 65 -4.47 -0.43 -13.06
C GLN A 65 -3.15 -1.04 -12.58
N LYS A 66 -2.50 -0.43 -11.58
CA LYS A 66 -1.24 -0.93 -11.01
C LYS A 66 -1.46 -2.26 -10.28
N LEU A 67 -2.49 -2.35 -9.45
CA LEU A 67 -2.85 -3.56 -8.72
C LEU A 67 -3.18 -4.73 -9.69
N ASN A 68 -4.00 -4.47 -10.70
CA ASN A 68 -4.36 -5.48 -11.70
C ASN A 68 -3.16 -6.01 -12.49
N LYS A 69 -2.11 -5.21 -12.68
CA LYS A 69 -0.85 -5.68 -13.30
C LYS A 69 -0.04 -6.59 -12.37
N LYS A 70 -0.19 -6.44 -11.05
CA LYS A 70 0.52 -7.25 -10.03
C LYS A 70 -0.20 -8.55 -9.70
N LEU A 71 -1.51 -8.61 -9.91
CA LEU A 71 -2.33 -9.80 -9.67
C LEU A 71 -2.40 -10.76 -10.86
N LYS A 72 -1.86 -10.37 -12.02
CA LYS A 72 -1.67 -11.23 -13.19
C LYS A 72 -0.44 -12.11 -13.01
#